data_AF-A0A0F8H5M6-F1
#
_entry.id   AF-A0A0F8H5M6-F1
#
_cell.length_a   1.000
_cell.length_b   1.000
_cell.length_c   1.000
_cell.angle_alpha   90.00
_cell.angle_beta   90.00
_cell.angle_gamma   90.00
#
_symmetry.space_group_name_H-M   'P 1'
#
loop_
_entity.id
_entity.type
_entity.pdbx_description
1 polymer ?
#
loop_
_entity_poly.entity_id
_entity_poly.type
_entity_poly.pdbx_seq_one_letter_code
_entity_poly.pdbx_strand_id
1 'polypeptide(L)'
;MGISEAFDLRPDYIISVIKDTRAKLVGFQFPEGLKRKGPELAKKVEEATGAEIIISGDPCFGACDLDRTLLDHVDILFHFGHAELEDIRLSNKVYFIETRSSVDVLHVIEKAVPELKGQKIGLITTVQHVHKLPDVCGVLERMGKTCVIGRGDSRIAYAGQVLGCNFSAARDEDCDEYLYIGSGDFHPLGVSLSSKKRVLAADPFSGEVREVDPSRILRQRSAVIAKSLDAQVFGIIVSSKNGQKRMELASSLKELAKKHGKESHLIPVSYTHL
;
A
#
# COMPACT_ATOMS: atom_id res chain seq x y z
N MET A 1 -25.90 -2.60 -4.83
CA MET A 1 -26.07 -2.72 -3.37
C MET A 1 -24.69 -2.59 -2.76
N GLY A 2 -24.38 -1.43 -2.17
CA GLY A 2 -23.06 -1.16 -1.63
C GLY A 2 -22.81 -2.06 -0.44
N ILE A 3 -21.79 -2.92 -0.53
CA ILE A 3 -21.27 -3.65 0.60
C ILE A 3 -20.70 -2.58 1.55
N SER A 4 -21.49 -2.23 2.57
CA SER A 4 -21.05 -1.38 3.66
C SER A 4 -20.02 -2.16 4.47
N GLU A 5 -18.76 -2.10 4.06
CA GLU A 5 -17.70 -2.68 4.87
C GLU A 5 -17.52 -1.90 6.18
N ALA A 6 -17.72 -2.62 7.28
CA ALA A 6 -17.29 -2.21 8.60
C ALA A 6 -15.78 -2.43 8.73
N PHE A 7 -14.97 -1.57 8.10
CA PHE A 7 -13.59 -1.38 8.53
C PHE A 7 -13.60 -0.97 10.01
N ASP A 8 -12.93 -1.74 10.87
CA ASP A 8 -12.78 -1.41 12.28
C ASP A 8 -11.78 -0.25 12.43
N LEU A 9 -12.29 0.92 12.83
CA LEU A 9 -11.48 2.11 13.10
C LEU A 9 -10.97 2.17 14.55
N ARG A 10 -11.23 1.13 15.35
CA ARG A 10 -10.70 0.92 16.70
C ARG A 10 -10.89 2.12 17.65
N PRO A 11 -12.12 2.66 17.80
CA PRO A 11 -12.38 3.85 18.63
C PRO A 11 -11.94 3.67 20.09
N ASP A 12 -12.15 2.49 20.68
CA ASP A 12 -11.84 2.25 22.09
C ASP A 12 -10.32 2.24 22.34
N TYR A 13 -9.54 1.72 21.38
CA TYR A 13 -8.08 1.80 21.42
C TYR A 13 -7.60 3.26 21.31
N ILE A 14 -8.16 4.03 20.39
CA ILE A 14 -7.85 5.47 20.23
C ILE A 14 -8.10 6.22 21.54
N ILE A 15 -9.27 6.00 22.15
CA ILE A 15 -9.65 6.61 23.44
C ILE A 15 -8.66 6.23 24.55
N SER A 16 -8.24 4.96 24.63
CA SER A 16 -7.23 4.50 25.59
C SER A 16 -5.92 5.26 25.42
N VAL A 17 -5.38 5.30 24.20
CA VAL A 17 -4.12 5.97 23.89
C VAL A 17 -4.17 7.45 24.24
N ILE A 18 -5.27 8.14 23.94
CA ILE A 18 -5.44 9.57 24.28
C ILE A 18 -5.43 9.77 25.79
N LYS A 19 -6.12 8.92 26.56
CA LYS A 19 -6.15 8.99 28.03
C LYS A 19 -4.77 8.72 28.65
N ASP A 20 -4.06 7.72 28.14
CA ASP A 20 -2.74 7.31 28.64
C ASP A 20 -1.68 8.39 28.35
N THR A 21 -1.71 8.97 27.16
CA THR A 21 -0.80 10.04 26.75
C THR A 21 -1.20 11.42 27.28
N ARG A 22 -2.45 11.57 27.75
CA ARG A 22 -3.07 12.85 28.14
C ARG A 22 -3.02 13.89 27.02
N ALA A 23 -3.08 13.43 25.77
CA ALA A 23 -3.09 14.29 24.59
C ALA A 23 -4.34 15.19 24.62
N LYS A 24 -4.15 16.48 24.35
CA LYS A 24 -5.22 17.49 24.30
C LYS A 24 -5.61 17.83 22.88
N LEU A 25 -4.63 17.86 21.97
CA LEU A 25 -4.85 18.14 20.55
C LEU A 25 -4.41 16.94 19.73
N VAL A 26 -5.33 16.32 19.01
CA VAL A 26 -5.12 15.03 18.35
C VAL A 26 -5.42 15.16 16.85
N GLY A 27 -4.49 14.72 16.02
CA GLY A 27 -4.66 14.71 14.57
C GLY A 27 -5.25 13.39 14.09
N PHE A 28 -6.18 13.43 13.14
CA PHE A 28 -6.62 12.27 12.36
C PHE A 28 -6.26 12.42 10.88
N GLN A 29 -5.61 11.42 10.30
CA GLN A 29 -5.30 11.37 8.88
C GLN A 29 -5.89 10.11 8.24
N PHE A 30 -6.84 10.29 7.30
CA PHE A 30 -7.53 9.19 6.63
C PHE A 30 -7.16 9.08 5.15
N PRO A 31 -7.10 7.85 4.60
CA PRO A 31 -7.17 7.67 3.16
C PRO A 31 -8.55 8.09 2.63
N GLU A 32 -8.62 8.40 1.33
CA GLU A 32 -9.83 8.91 0.67
C GLU A 32 -11.09 8.07 0.96
N GLY A 33 -10.97 6.74 0.92
CA GLY A 33 -12.09 5.83 1.18
C GLY A 33 -12.66 5.88 2.61
N LEU A 34 -11.91 6.43 3.57
CA LEU A 34 -12.30 6.49 4.98
C LEU A 34 -12.59 7.91 5.48
N LYS A 35 -12.25 8.95 4.72
CA LYS A 35 -12.45 10.36 5.12
C LYS A 35 -13.89 10.67 5.55
N ARG A 36 -14.88 10.06 4.88
CA ARG A 36 -16.31 10.26 5.21
C ARG A 36 -16.69 9.78 6.62
N LYS A 37 -15.93 8.84 7.21
CA LYS A 37 -16.13 8.35 8.58
C LYS A 37 -15.44 9.25 9.63
N GLY A 38 -14.57 10.16 9.20
CA GLY A 38 -13.75 11.00 10.07
C GLY A 38 -14.56 11.85 11.06
N PRO A 39 -15.57 12.63 10.61
CA PRO A 39 -16.36 13.48 11.50
C PRO A 39 -17.11 12.70 12.60
N GLU A 40 -17.67 11.54 12.26
CA GLU A 40 -18.38 10.69 13.23
C GLU A 40 -17.42 10.12 14.28
N LEU A 41 -16.26 9.62 13.85
CA LEU A 41 -15.24 9.11 14.77
C LEU A 41 -14.67 10.22 15.66
N ALA A 42 -14.40 11.39 15.09
CA ALA A 42 -13.91 12.56 15.83
C ALA A 42 -14.87 12.92 16.95
N LYS A 43 -16.15 13.14 16.64
CA LYS A 43 -17.17 13.44 17.63
C LYS A 43 -17.21 12.42 18.78
N LYS A 44 -17.20 11.12 18.46
CA LYS A 44 -17.20 10.05 19.47
C LYS A 44 -15.98 10.12 20.39
N VAL A 45 -14.80 10.39 19.83
CA VAL A 45 -13.55 10.47 20.60
C VAL A 45 -13.49 11.73 21.45
N GLU A 46 -13.95 12.88 20.92
CA GLU A 46 -14.05 14.15 21.66
C GLU A 46 -14.97 13.99 22.88
N GLU A 47 -16.17 13.42 22.70
CA GLU A 47 -17.13 13.19 23.79
C GLU A 47 -16.55 12.27 24.90
N ALA A 48 -15.71 11.30 24.53
CA ALA A 48 -15.16 10.32 25.47
C ALA A 48 -13.86 10.75 26.18
N THR A 49 -13.16 11.76 25.65
CA THR A 49 -11.80 12.13 26.11
C THR A 49 -11.67 13.61 26.48
N GLY A 50 -12.49 14.49 25.91
CA GLY A 50 -12.34 15.94 26.01
C GLY A 50 -11.16 16.51 25.22
N ALA A 51 -10.45 15.69 24.44
CA ALA A 51 -9.43 16.17 23.50
C ALA A 51 -10.09 16.82 22.28
N GLU A 52 -9.43 17.80 21.68
CA GLU A 52 -9.83 18.42 20.42
C GLU A 52 -9.25 17.63 19.23
N ILE A 53 -10.10 17.28 18.26
CA ILE A 53 -9.67 16.51 17.08
C ILE A 53 -9.54 17.42 15.86
N ILE A 54 -8.35 17.42 15.24
CA ILE A 54 -8.10 18.05 13.94
C ILE A 54 -8.02 16.97 12.86
N ILE A 55 -8.87 17.04 11.85
CA ILE A 55 -8.85 16.10 10.72
C ILE A 55 -8.05 16.70 9.57
N SER A 56 -7.06 15.96 9.06
CA SER A 56 -6.31 16.31 7.85
C SER A 56 -7.24 16.35 6.63
N GLY A 57 -7.25 17.48 5.92
CA GLY A 57 -7.98 17.64 4.66
C GLY A 57 -7.22 17.11 3.43
N ASP A 58 -5.91 16.95 3.55
CA ASP A 58 -5.00 16.60 2.47
C ASP A 58 -5.22 15.17 1.96
N PRO A 59 -5.03 14.89 0.66
CA PRO A 59 -5.04 13.53 0.16
C PRO A 59 -3.95 12.68 0.82
N CYS A 60 -4.31 11.45 1.18
CA CYS A 60 -3.42 10.48 1.83
C CYS A 60 -3.49 9.14 1.09
N PHE A 61 -2.37 8.73 0.50
CA PHE A 61 -2.28 7.52 -0.34
C PHE A 61 -1.53 6.36 0.33
N GLY A 62 -0.98 6.56 1.53
CA GLY A 62 -0.19 5.54 2.21
C GLY A 62 0.53 6.07 3.45
N ALA A 63 1.10 5.15 4.22
CA ALA A 63 1.98 5.47 5.35
C ALA A 63 3.24 6.25 4.94
N CYS A 64 3.59 6.26 3.64
CA CYS A 64 4.67 7.11 3.10
C CYS A 64 4.33 8.60 2.97
N ASP A 65 3.07 8.96 3.26
CA ASP A 65 2.48 10.28 3.06
C ASP A 65 1.88 10.84 4.36
N LEU A 66 2.67 10.88 5.43
CA LEU A 66 2.24 11.46 6.70
C LEU A 66 2.09 13.00 6.59
N ASP A 67 0.96 13.52 7.09
CA ASP A 67 0.71 14.96 7.14
C ASP A 67 1.58 15.62 8.21
N ARG A 68 2.69 16.21 7.76
CA ARG A 68 3.66 16.86 8.65
C ARG A 68 3.13 18.15 9.24
N THR A 69 2.38 18.92 8.46
CA THR A 69 1.82 20.20 8.91
C THR A 69 0.91 19.92 10.11
N LEU A 70 0.02 18.94 9.98
CA LEU A 70 -0.82 18.51 11.10
C LEU A 70 0.01 17.95 12.25
N LEU A 71 0.97 17.05 11.97
CA LEU A 71 1.82 16.42 12.99
C LEU A 71 2.58 17.43 13.86
N ASP A 72 3.01 18.55 13.29
CA ASP A 72 3.72 19.63 14.01
C ASP A 72 2.81 20.42 14.95
N HIS A 73 1.49 20.36 14.75
CA HIS A 73 0.49 21.13 15.51
C HIS A 73 -0.23 20.29 16.57
N VAL A 74 -0.10 18.96 16.55
CA VAL A 74 -0.81 18.05 17.45
C VAL A 74 0.13 17.35 18.43
N ASP A 75 -0.44 16.89 19.54
CA ASP A 75 0.27 16.08 20.53
C ASP A 75 0.56 14.69 19.96
N ILE A 76 -0.45 14.09 19.33
CA ILE A 76 -0.39 12.78 18.67
C ILE A 76 -1.21 12.77 17.37
N LEU A 77 -0.83 11.92 16.41
CA LEU A 77 -1.49 11.74 15.13
C LEU A 77 -1.92 10.28 14.95
N PHE A 78 -3.20 10.02 14.71
CA PHE A 78 -3.67 8.71 14.26
C PHE A 78 -3.74 8.67 12.73
N HIS A 79 -2.98 7.75 12.14
CA HIS A 79 -2.93 7.53 10.69
C HIS A 79 -3.69 6.24 10.35
N PHE A 80 -4.76 6.35 9.58
CA PHE A 80 -5.68 5.26 9.33
C PHE A 80 -5.37 4.49 8.04
N GLY A 81 -5.74 3.22 8.00
CA GLY A 81 -5.79 2.39 6.80
C GLY A 81 -4.48 1.72 6.38
N HIS A 82 -3.35 2.18 6.91
CA HIS A 82 -2.03 1.69 6.52
C HIS A 82 -1.26 1.13 7.71
N ALA A 83 -0.36 0.17 7.44
CA ALA A 83 0.63 -0.29 8.40
C ALA A 83 1.79 0.71 8.50
N GLU A 84 2.42 0.78 9.66
CA GLU A 84 3.65 1.54 9.86
C GLU A 84 4.75 1.01 8.93
N LEU A 85 5.57 1.91 8.39
CA LEU A 85 6.75 1.56 7.60
C LEU A 85 8.00 1.82 8.46
N GLU A 86 8.69 0.75 8.87
CA GLU A 86 9.81 0.83 9.82
C GLU A 86 10.94 1.73 9.31
N ASP A 87 11.21 1.70 8.01
CA ASP A 87 12.28 2.44 7.34
C ASP A 87 12.08 3.97 7.30
N ILE A 88 10.87 4.46 7.59
CA ILE A 88 10.51 5.88 7.51
C ILE A 88 9.81 6.40 8.77
N ARG A 89 9.99 5.75 9.92
CA ARG A 89 9.37 6.18 11.18
C ARG A 89 9.74 7.62 11.50
N LEU A 90 8.78 8.54 11.29
CA LEU A 90 9.02 9.98 11.38
C LEU A 90 8.98 10.53 12.80
N SER A 91 8.14 9.95 13.65
CA SER A 91 7.88 10.47 14.98
C SER A 91 7.23 9.42 15.86
N ASN A 92 7.56 9.43 17.15
CA ASN A 92 6.90 8.61 18.16
C ASN A 92 5.47 9.11 18.47
N LYS A 93 5.04 10.23 17.90
CA LYS A 93 3.69 10.79 18.02
C LYS A 93 2.66 10.12 17.11
N VAL A 94 3.09 9.28 16.16
CA VAL A 94 2.20 8.70 15.14
C VAL A 94 1.75 7.30 15.57
N TYR A 95 0.44 7.08 15.56
CA TYR A 95 -0.20 5.81 15.85
C TYR A 95 -0.92 5.31 14.59
N PHE A 96 -0.51 4.15 14.09
CA PHE A 96 -1.12 3.57 12.89
C PHE A 96 -2.35 2.73 13.27
N ILE A 97 -3.48 3.05 12.64
CA ILE A 97 -4.75 2.32 12.78
C ILE A 97 -5.02 1.55 11.50
N GLU A 98 -4.59 0.30 11.48
CA GLU A 98 -4.78 -0.59 10.34
C GLU A 98 -6.24 -1.00 10.20
N THR A 99 -6.80 -0.82 9.00
CA THR A 99 -8.16 -1.26 8.70
C THR A 99 -8.14 -2.63 8.04
N ARG A 100 -8.19 -3.67 8.87
CA ARG A 100 -8.31 -5.05 8.43
C ARG A 100 -9.73 -5.31 7.92
N SER A 101 -9.86 -5.97 6.77
CA SER A 101 -11.17 -6.34 6.23
C SER A 101 -11.65 -7.67 6.82
N SER A 102 -12.93 -7.75 7.20
CA SER A 102 -13.57 -8.97 7.69
C SER A 102 -14.11 -9.88 6.59
N VAL A 103 -14.06 -9.48 5.32
CA VAL A 103 -14.61 -10.25 4.18
C VAL A 103 -14.09 -11.69 4.12
N ASP A 104 -14.94 -12.70 3.97
CA ASP A 104 -14.42 -14.06 3.80
C ASP A 104 -13.55 -14.15 2.54
N VAL A 105 -12.37 -14.76 2.66
CA VAL A 105 -11.49 -15.01 1.51
C VAL A 105 -11.53 -16.47 1.07
N LEU A 106 -11.97 -17.39 1.94
CA LEU A 106 -11.83 -18.82 1.67
C LEU A 106 -12.60 -19.25 0.43
N HIS A 107 -13.82 -18.72 0.23
CA HIS A 107 -14.63 -19.03 -0.95
C HIS A 107 -13.94 -18.70 -2.28
N VAL A 108 -13.27 -17.55 -2.39
CA VAL A 108 -12.57 -17.20 -3.65
C VAL A 108 -11.28 -18.01 -3.81
N ILE A 109 -10.64 -18.39 -2.70
CA ILE A 109 -9.44 -19.21 -2.72
C ILE A 109 -9.75 -20.62 -3.19
N GLU A 110 -10.82 -21.25 -2.69
CA GLU A 110 -11.26 -22.58 -3.14
C GLU A 110 -11.54 -22.63 -4.66
N LYS A 111 -12.03 -21.52 -5.23
CA LYS A 111 -12.16 -21.36 -6.68
C LYS A 111 -10.82 -21.16 -7.39
N ALA A 112 -9.88 -20.47 -6.75
CA ALA A 112 -8.58 -20.15 -7.34
C ALA A 112 -7.62 -21.35 -7.38
N VAL A 113 -7.63 -22.23 -6.37
CA VAL A 113 -6.67 -23.34 -6.28
C VAL A 113 -6.68 -24.26 -7.52
N PRO A 114 -7.84 -24.67 -8.08
CA PRO A 114 -7.89 -25.47 -9.32
C PRO A 114 -7.26 -24.78 -10.54
N GLU A 115 -7.15 -23.45 -10.55
CA GLU A 115 -6.54 -22.68 -11.65
C GLU A 115 -5.02 -22.49 -11.49
N LEU A 116 -4.45 -22.94 -10.37
CA LEU A 116 -3.01 -22.91 -10.12
C LEU A 116 -2.31 -24.09 -10.80
N LYS A 117 -1.34 -23.78 -11.65
CA LYS A 117 -0.56 -24.71 -12.47
C LYS A 117 0.68 -25.24 -11.76
N GLY A 118 1.28 -24.45 -10.87
CA GLY A 118 2.48 -24.74 -10.09
C GLY A 118 2.20 -25.52 -8.82
N GLN A 119 3.26 -26.03 -8.19
CA GLN A 119 3.21 -26.80 -6.95
C GLN A 119 3.53 -25.94 -5.73
N LYS A 120 4.52 -25.05 -5.83
CA LYS A 120 4.87 -24.07 -4.80
C LYS A 120 4.23 -22.72 -5.13
N ILE A 121 3.34 -22.25 -4.28
CA ILE A 121 2.53 -21.06 -4.50
C ILE A 121 2.97 -19.97 -3.53
N GLY A 122 3.45 -18.86 -4.08
CA GLY A 122 3.73 -17.65 -3.32
C GLY A 122 2.44 -16.89 -3.01
N LEU A 123 2.16 -16.60 -1.75
CA LEU A 123 1.00 -15.82 -1.35
C LEU A 123 1.37 -14.35 -1.16
N ILE A 124 0.54 -13.48 -1.74
CA ILE A 124 0.66 -12.04 -1.56
C ILE A 124 -0.71 -11.36 -1.41
N THR A 125 -0.74 -10.25 -0.69
CA THR A 125 -1.96 -9.45 -0.48
C THR A 125 -1.60 -8.03 -0.02
N THR A 126 -2.61 -7.16 0.11
CA THR A 126 -2.48 -5.89 0.82
C THR A 126 -2.69 -6.06 2.33
N VAL A 127 -2.34 -5.04 3.11
CA VAL A 127 -2.51 -4.99 4.58
C VAL A 127 -3.92 -5.39 5.05
N GLN A 128 -4.94 -5.14 4.23
CA GLN A 128 -6.34 -5.43 4.55
C GLN A 128 -6.59 -6.91 4.79
N HIS A 129 -5.84 -7.81 4.12
CA HIS A 129 -6.04 -9.26 4.23
C HIS A 129 -4.81 -10.06 4.69
N VAL A 130 -3.65 -9.43 5.02
CA VAL A 130 -2.45 -10.23 5.41
C VAL A 130 -2.68 -11.14 6.63
N HIS A 131 -3.61 -10.78 7.52
CA HIS A 131 -3.98 -11.60 8.68
C HIS A 131 -4.69 -12.92 8.29
N LYS A 132 -5.13 -13.09 7.04
CA LYS A 132 -5.79 -14.29 6.52
C LYS A 132 -4.85 -15.22 5.77
N LEU A 133 -3.60 -14.80 5.52
CA LEU A 133 -2.63 -15.62 4.79
C LEU A 133 -2.39 -16.99 5.44
N PRO A 134 -2.33 -17.14 6.78
CA PRO A 134 -2.19 -18.47 7.39
C PRO A 134 -3.34 -19.43 7.03
N ASP A 135 -4.58 -18.93 7.01
CA ASP A 135 -5.75 -19.76 6.67
C ASP A 135 -5.72 -20.18 5.19
N VAL A 136 -5.36 -19.25 4.30
CA VAL A 136 -5.17 -19.51 2.86
C VAL A 136 -4.05 -20.54 2.63
N CYS A 137 -2.96 -20.43 3.39
CA CYS A 137 -1.85 -21.38 3.38
C CYS A 137 -2.35 -22.79 3.72
N GLY A 138 -3.16 -22.92 4.78
CA GLY A 138 -3.79 -24.19 5.16
C GLY A 138 -4.75 -24.76 4.11
N VAL A 139 -5.46 -23.93 3.34
CA VAL A 139 -6.27 -24.39 2.19
C VAL A 139 -5.37 -24.98 1.10
N LEU A 140 -4.30 -24.27 0.72
CA LEU A 140 -3.36 -24.74 -0.29
C LEU A 140 -2.73 -26.08 0.09
N GLU A 141 -2.28 -26.21 1.34
CA GLU A 141 -1.66 -27.43 1.85
C GLU A 141 -2.62 -28.62 1.87
N ARG A 142 -3.88 -28.42 2.29
CA ARG A 142 -4.93 -29.46 2.21
C ARG A 142 -5.22 -29.91 0.78
N MET A 143 -5.07 -29.00 -0.18
CA MET A 143 -5.21 -29.28 -1.61
C MET A 143 -3.92 -29.79 -2.25
N GLY A 144 -2.90 -30.11 -1.44
CA GLY A 144 -1.67 -30.74 -1.89
C GLY A 144 -0.67 -29.78 -2.54
N LYS A 145 -0.79 -28.46 -2.35
CA LYS A 145 0.17 -27.45 -2.81
C LYS A 145 1.10 -27.03 -1.65
N THR A 146 2.30 -26.54 -1.97
CA THR A 146 3.19 -25.92 -0.98
C THR A 146 2.94 -24.42 -0.95
N CYS A 147 2.82 -23.85 0.25
CA CYS A 147 2.60 -22.42 0.44
C CYS A 147 3.91 -21.71 0.81
N VAL A 148 4.17 -20.55 0.20
CA VAL A 148 5.33 -19.70 0.46
C VAL A 148 4.86 -18.28 0.76
N ILE A 149 5.30 -17.70 1.87
CA ILE A 149 4.99 -16.32 2.25
C ILE A 149 6.31 -15.56 2.42
N GLY A 150 6.63 -14.72 1.45
CA GLY A 150 7.87 -13.95 1.47
C GLY A 150 7.85 -12.85 2.52
N ARG A 151 8.97 -12.64 3.21
CA ARG A 151 9.05 -11.67 4.32
C ARG A 151 8.95 -10.21 3.86
N GLY A 152 9.56 -9.90 2.71
CA GLY A 152 9.75 -8.52 2.25
C GLY A 152 10.96 -7.82 2.89
N ASP A 153 11.20 -6.57 2.51
CA ASP A 153 12.28 -5.72 3.03
C ASP A 153 11.80 -4.83 4.18
N SER A 154 12.64 -3.89 4.64
CA SER A 154 12.35 -2.98 5.76
C SER A 154 11.14 -2.05 5.55
N ARG A 155 10.62 -1.96 4.33
CA ARG A 155 9.44 -1.16 4.00
C ARG A 155 8.17 -2.00 3.97
N ILE A 156 8.26 -3.30 4.24
CA ILE A 156 7.12 -4.20 4.32
C ILE A 156 6.86 -4.54 5.80
N ALA A 157 5.66 -4.22 6.28
CA ALA A 157 5.31 -4.44 7.68
C ALA A 157 4.99 -5.91 8.00
N TYR A 158 4.45 -6.65 7.01
CA TYR A 158 4.02 -8.03 7.19
C TYR A 158 4.47 -8.93 6.04
N ALA A 159 4.84 -10.16 6.36
CA ALA A 159 5.13 -11.17 5.34
C ALA A 159 3.92 -11.35 4.40
N GLY A 160 4.18 -11.49 3.10
CA GLY A 160 3.18 -11.56 2.03
C GLY A 160 2.52 -10.23 1.70
N GLN A 161 2.83 -9.13 2.41
CA GLN A 161 2.31 -7.82 2.04
C GLN A 161 3.02 -7.27 0.81
N VAL A 162 2.25 -6.77 -0.14
CA VAL A 162 2.73 -5.95 -1.25
C VAL A 162 2.21 -4.52 -1.13
N LEU A 163 3.02 -3.57 -1.57
CA LEU A 163 2.68 -2.16 -1.71
C LEU A 163 2.71 -1.79 -3.18
N GLY A 164 2.01 -0.70 -3.53
CA GLY A 164 2.07 -0.18 -4.89
C GLY A 164 3.48 0.19 -5.39
N CYS A 165 4.38 0.51 -4.47
CA CYS A 165 5.77 0.85 -4.76
C CYS A 165 6.78 -0.23 -4.33
N ASN A 166 6.33 -1.33 -3.71
CA ASN A 166 7.23 -2.37 -3.21
C ASN A 166 6.63 -3.78 -3.35
N PHE A 167 7.36 -4.62 -4.09
CA PHE A 167 7.01 -6.02 -4.36
C PHE A 167 8.08 -6.99 -3.79
N SER A 168 8.88 -6.55 -2.82
CA SER A 168 9.97 -7.35 -2.23
C SER A 168 9.49 -8.67 -1.65
N ALA A 169 8.27 -8.75 -1.12
CA ALA A 169 7.66 -9.99 -0.62
C ALA A 169 7.40 -11.04 -1.72
N ALA A 170 7.57 -10.68 -2.99
CA ALA A 170 7.39 -11.56 -4.15
C ALA A 170 8.55 -11.48 -5.15
N ARG A 171 9.72 -10.94 -4.76
CA ARG A 171 10.82 -10.72 -5.72
C ARG A 171 11.59 -12.01 -6.00
N ASP A 172 12.08 -12.66 -4.95
CA ASP A 172 13.08 -13.73 -5.07
C ASP A 172 12.67 -15.01 -4.32
N GLU A 173 11.38 -15.18 -4.05
CA GLU A 173 10.87 -16.37 -3.36
C GLU A 173 10.92 -17.61 -4.27
N ASP A 174 11.28 -18.76 -3.69
CA ASP A 174 11.27 -20.07 -4.36
C ASP A 174 9.84 -20.62 -4.49
N CYS A 175 9.09 -20.03 -5.41
CA CYS A 175 7.76 -20.48 -5.83
C CYS A 175 7.65 -20.62 -7.35
N ASP A 176 6.68 -21.38 -7.82
CA ASP A 176 6.39 -21.57 -9.25
C ASP A 176 5.54 -20.40 -9.80
N GLU A 177 4.60 -19.92 -9.00
CA GLU A 177 3.69 -18.82 -9.32
C GLU A 177 3.20 -18.11 -8.05
N TYR A 178 2.52 -16.97 -8.23
CA TYR A 178 1.91 -16.21 -7.13
C TYR A 178 0.38 -16.22 -7.18
N LEU A 179 -0.23 -16.28 -6.01
CA LEU A 179 -1.65 -16.01 -5.78
C LEU A 179 -1.77 -14.68 -5.02
N TYR A 180 -2.40 -13.70 -5.65
CA TYR A 180 -2.75 -12.42 -5.04
C TYR A 180 -4.18 -12.44 -4.50
N ILE A 181 -4.35 -12.08 -3.23
CA ILE A 181 -5.65 -11.92 -2.59
C ILE A 181 -5.96 -10.43 -2.47
N GLY A 182 -7.07 -10.00 -3.05
CA GLY A 182 -7.56 -8.63 -2.96
C GLY A 182 -8.07 -8.09 -4.28
N SER A 183 -8.58 -6.86 -4.23
CA SER A 183 -9.14 -6.19 -5.39
C SER A 183 -8.09 -5.43 -6.21
N GLY A 184 -8.47 -5.09 -7.44
CA GLY A 184 -7.70 -4.27 -8.37
C GLY A 184 -6.57 -5.02 -9.08
N ASP A 185 -6.05 -4.40 -10.14
CA ASP A 185 -5.02 -4.98 -11.00
C ASP A 185 -3.60 -4.50 -10.67
N PHE A 186 -3.47 -3.36 -9.99
CA PHE A 186 -2.19 -2.66 -9.88
C PHE A 186 -1.10 -3.48 -9.15
N HIS A 187 -1.42 -4.04 -7.99
CA HIS A 187 -0.49 -4.87 -7.22
C HIS A 187 -0.11 -6.18 -7.92
N PRO A 188 -1.06 -7.02 -8.37
CA PRO A 188 -0.69 -8.28 -9.02
C PRO A 188 0.04 -8.04 -10.35
N LEU A 189 -0.28 -6.96 -11.08
CA LEU A 189 0.47 -6.54 -12.27
C LEU A 189 1.91 -6.16 -11.93
N GLY A 190 2.11 -5.41 -10.86
CA GLY A 190 3.45 -5.05 -10.36
C GLY A 190 4.29 -6.27 -10.03
N VAL A 191 3.70 -7.26 -9.34
CA VAL A 191 4.36 -8.52 -9.00
C VAL A 191 4.68 -9.34 -10.25
N SER A 192 3.75 -9.44 -11.20
CA SER A 192 3.98 -10.13 -12.47
C SER A 192 5.16 -9.52 -13.23
N LEU A 193 5.23 -8.19 -13.30
CA LEU A 193 6.34 -7.46 -13.93
C LEU A 193 7.67 -7.64 -13.20
N SER A 194 7.68 -7.60 -11.87
CA SER A 194 8.92 -7.65 -11.08
C SER A 194 9.50 -9.06 -10.97
N SER A 195 8.63 -10.05 -10.72
CA SER A 195 9.03 -11.45 -10.54
C SER A 195 9.18 -12.20 -11.86
N LYS A 196 8.53 -11.72 -12.93
CA LYS A 196 8.37 -12.42 -14.22
C LYS A 196 7.70 -13.80 -14.09
N LYS A 197 7.02 -14.07 -12.98
CA LYS A 197 6.24 -15.30 -12.75
C LYS A 197 4.75 -15.06 -13.05
N ARG A 198 4.02 -16.17 -13.25
CA ARG A 198 2.57 -16.15 -13.37
C ARG A 198 1.97 -15.61 -12.07
N VAL A 199 0.94 -14.77 -12.19
CA VAL A 199 0.17 -14.27 -11.05
C VAL A 199 -1.30 -14.52 -11.31
N LEU A 200 -1.94 -15.27 -10.42
CA LEU A 200 -3.39 -15.41 -10.36
C LEU A 200 -3.91 -14.44 -9.31
N ALA A 201 -4.91 -13.62 -9.65
CA ALA A 201 -5.53 -12.68 -8.73
C ALA A 201 -6.93 -13.16 -8.35
N ALA A 202 -7.19 -13.25 -7.05
CA ALA A 202 -8.43 -13.68 -6.43
C ALA A 202 -9.03 -12.52 -5.63
N ASP A 203 -10.16 -11.98 -6.10
CA ASP A 203 -10.83 -10.86 -5.47
C ASP A 203 -11.95 -11.37 -4.53
N PRO A 204 -11.80 -11.23 -3.21
CA PRO A 204 -12.79 -11.72 -2.25
C PRO A 204 -14.11 -10.94 -2.27
N PHE A 205 -14.15 -9.75 -2.88
CA PHE A 205 -15.35 -8.92 -2.96
C PHE A 205 -16.23 -9.27 -4.15
N SER A 206 -15.63 -9.45 -5.33
CA SER A 206 -16.35 -9.83 -6.54
C SER A 206 -16.48 -11.36 -6.69
N GLY A 207 -15.62 -12.12 -6.01
CA GLY A 207 -15.48 -13.56 -6.18
C GLY A 207 -14.80 -13.95 -7.50
N GLU A 208 -14.18 -12.98 -8.19
CA GLU A 208 -13.46 -13.18 -9.45
C GLU A 208 -12.09 -13.80 -9.21
N VAL A 209 -11.73 -14.75 -10.08
CA VAL A 209 -10.38 -15.30 -10.20
C VAL A 209 -9.94 -15.05 -11.64
N ARG A 210 -8.74 -14.50 -11.82
CA ARG A 210 -8.20 -14.21 -13.16
C ARG A 210 -6.67 -14.28 -13.19
N GLU A 211 -6.14 -14.67 -14.34
CA GLU A 211 -4.70 -14.56 -14.62
C GLU A 211 -4.35 -13.13 -15.05
N VAL A 212 -3.23 -12.62 -14.54
CA VAL A 212 -2.79 -11.24 -14.79
C VAL A 212 -1.92 -11.19 -16.03
N ASP A 213 -2.33 -10.40 -17.04
CA ASP A 213 -1.56 -10.18 -18.27
C ASP A 213 -0.81 -8.83 -18.27
N PRO A 214 0.54 -8.82 -18.19
CA PRO A 214 1.34 -7.60 -18.28
C PRO A 214 1.54 -7.07 -19.71
N SER A 215 1.10 -7.79 -20.75
CA SER A 215 1.42 -7.46 -22.13
C SER A 215 0.94 -6.06 -22.54
N ARG A 216 -0.27 -5.68 -22.12
CA ARG A 216 -0.86 -4.38 -22.44
C ARG A 216 -0.05 -3.23 -21.84
N ILE A 217 0.31 -3.31 -20.55
CA ILE A 217 1.04 -2.23 -19.88
C ILE A 217 2.47 -2.12 -20.43
N LEU A 218 3.11 -3.25 -20.77
CA LEU A 218 4.44 -3.25 -21.39
C LEU A 218 4.39 -2.55 -22.75
N ARG A 219 3.41 -2.85 -23.61
CA ARG A 219 3.23 -2.15 -24.89
C ARG A 219 3.03 -0.65 -24.71
N GLN A 220 2.17 -0.25 -23.76
CA GLN A 220 1.92 1.16 -23.46
C GLN A 220 3.19 1.86 -22.96
N ARG A 221 3.95 1.24 -22.06
CA ARG A 221 5.22 1.78 -21.55
C ARG A 221 6.25 1.93 -22.68
N SER A 222 6.39 0.93 -23.54
CA SER A 222 7.29 1.00 -24.70
C SER A 222 6.91 2.14 -25.65
N ALA A 223 5.62 2.38 -25.88
CA ALA A 223 5.17 3.50 -26.71
C ALA A 223 5.49 4.87 -26.09
N VAL A 224 5.34 5.02 -24.76
CA VAL A 224 5.70 6.27 -24.06
C VAL A 224 7.22 6.49 -24.06
N ILE A 225 8.02 5.44 -23.86
CA ILE A 225 9.48 5.51 -23.95
C ILE A 225 9.92 5.87 -25.38
N ALA A 226 9.28 5.28 -26.40
CA ALA A 226 9.61 5.60 -27.79
C ALA A 226 9.36 7.08 -28.11
N LYS A 227 8.27 7.66 -27.60
CA LYS A 227 7.95 9.09 -27.75
C LYS A 227 8.99 10.02 -27.11
N SER A 228 9.74 9.55 -26.11
CA SER A 228 10.76 10.37 -25.43
C SER A 228 12.15 10.26 -26.05
N LEU A 229 12.37 9.41 -27.07
CA LEU A 229 13.69 9.22 -27.68
C LEU A 229 14.24 10.50 -28.33
N ASP A 230 13.38 11.29 -28.94
CA ASP A 230 13.75 12.56 -29.59
C ASP A 230 13.76 13.76 -28.64
N ALA A 231 13.34 13.57 -27.38
CA ALA A 231 13.28 14.65 -26.40
C ALA A 231 14.69 15.18 -26.09
N GLN A 232 14.86 16.49 -26.11
CA GLN A 232 16.14 17.15 -25.79
C GLN A 232 16.20 17.67 -24.35
N VAL A 233 15.03 17.91 -23.75
CA VAL A 233 14.87 18.48 -22.41
C VAL A 233 14.01 17.53 -21.56
N PHE A 234 14.47 17.22 -20.34
CA PHE A 234 13.77 16.34 -19.40
C PHE A 234 13.44 17.04 -18.08
N GLY A 235 12.19 16.95 -17.63
CA GLY A 235 11.80 17.28 -16.27
C GLY A 235 11.92 16.05 -15.36
N ILE A 236 12.70 16.14 -14.28
CA ILE A 236 12.89 15.08 -13.29
C ILE A 236 12.10 15.46 -12.04
N ILE A 237 10.97 14.79 -11.85
CA ILE A 237 10.04 15.07 -10.76
C ILE A 237 10.52 14.42 -9.47
N VAL A 238 10.49 15.16 -8.37
CA VAL A 238 10.79 14.64 -7.03
C VAL A 238 9.70 15.03 -6.05
N SER A 239 9.14 14.03 -5.37
CA SER A 239 8.16 14.27 -4.31
C SER A 239 8.82 14.91 -3.09
N SER A 240 8.16 15.90 -2.48
CA SER A 240 8.56 16.48 -1.20
C SER A 240 8.13 15.62 -0.01
N LYS A 241 7.23 14.64 -0.22
CA LYS A 241 6.73 13.73 0.82
C LYS A 241 7.85 12.83 1.32
N ASN A 242 7.98 12.70 2.65
CA ASN A 242 9.14 12.08 3.29
C ASN A 242 9.40 10.64 2.80
N GLY A 243 8.37 9.80 2.71
CA GLY A 243 8.53 8.42 2.27
C GLY A 243 8.74 8.24 0.77
N GLN A 244 8.68 9.32 -0.02
CA GLN A 244 8.80 9.29 -1.49
C GLN A 244 9.97 10.14 -2.02
N LYS A 245 10.61 10.96 -1.15
CA LYS A 245 11.68 11.87 -1.53
C LYS A 245 12.95 11.09 -1.89
N ARG A 246 13.34 11.14 -3.17
CA ARG A 246 14.53 10.45 -3.72
C ARG A 246 15.48 11.42 -4.41
N MET A 247 15.94 12.44 -3.68
CA MET A 247 16.80 13.51 -4.24
C MET A 247 18.11 13.00 -4.81
N GLU A 248 18.76 12.02 -4.16
CA GLU A 248 20.03 11.46 -4.65
C GLU A 248 19.85 10.75 -5.99
N LEU A 249 18.77 9.96 -6.14
CA LEU A 249 18.42 9.36 -7.42
C LEU A 249 18.13 10.43 -8.46
N ALA A 250 17.37 11.47 -8.11
CA ALA A 250 17.03 12.54 -9.04
C ALA A 250 18.28 13.28 -9.54
N SER A 251 19.23 13.59 -8.65
CA SER A 251 20.54 14.15 -9.00
C SER A 251 21.33 13.20 -9.91
N SER A 252 21.32 11.90 -9.60
CA SER A 252 22.00 10.89 -10.42
C SER A 252 21.40 10.80 -11.84
N LEU A 253 20.06 10.90 -11.96
CA LEU A 253 19.36 10.94 -13.25
C LEU A 253 19.66 12.23 -14.02
N LYS A 254 19.81 13.37 -13.33
CA LYS A 254 20.22 14.65 -13.94
C LYS A 254 21.62 14.54 -14.54
N GLU A 255 22.57 13.98 -13.79
CA GLU A 255 23.93 13.74 -14.31
C GLU A 255 23.93 12.73 -15.46
N LEU A 256 23.08 11.70 -15.41
CA LEU A 256 22.91 10.74 -16.50
C LEU A 256 22.41 11.42 -17.79
N ALA A 257 21.42 12.31 -17.69
CA ALA A 257 20.91 13.08 -18.82
C ALA A 257 22.01 13.97 -19.42
N LYS A 258 22.74 14.70 -18.56
CA LYS A 258 23.86 15.55 -18.97
C LYS A 258 24.95 14.75 -19.69
N LYS A 259 25.31 13.56 -19.18
CA LYS A 259 26.29 12.65 -19.81
C LYS A 259 25.91 12.26 -21.24
N HIS A 260 24.61 12.22 -21.55
CA HIS A 260 24.09 11.90 -22.88
C HIS A 260 23.71 13.15 -23.69
N GLY A 261 24.21 14.33 -23.31
CA GLY A 261 23.98 15.58 -24.04
C GLY A 261 22.54 16.10 -23.97
N LYS A 262 21.77 15.69 -22.96
CA LYS A 262 20.39 16.14 -22.75
C LYS A 262 20.31 17.20 -21.66
N GLU A 263 19.44 18.18 -21.85
CA GLU A 263 19.12 19.16 -20.82
C GLU A 263 18.16 18.53 -19.80
N SER A 264 18.34 18.83 -18.50
CA SER A 264 17.41 18.34 -17.48
C SER A 264 17.28 19.23 -16.25
N HIS A 265 16.06 19.28 -15.71
CA HIS A 265 15.65 20.13 -14.59
C HIS A 265 15.03 19.29 -13.47
N LEU A 266 15.39 19.57 -12.21
CA LEU A 266 14.73 18.94 -11.07
C LEU A 266 13.49 19.74 -10.71
N ILE A 267 12.35 19.06 -10.55
CA ILE A 267 11.05 19.67 -10.30
C ILE A 267 10.48 19.08 -8.99
N PRO A 268 10.63 19.79 -7.85
CA PRO A 268 10.03 19.34 -6.60
C PRO A 268 8.51 19.58 -6.61
N VAL A 269 7.74 18.56 -6.21
CA VAL A 269 6.27 18.64 -6.10
C VAL A 269 5.78 18.00 -4.80
N SER A 270 4.73 18.55 -4.20
CA SER A 270 4.08 17.93 -3.03
C SER A 270 3.00 16.92 -3.42
N TYR A 271 2.29 17.19 -4.52
CA TYR A 271 1.37 16.25 -5.15
C TYR A 271 1.73 16.12 -6.62
N THR A 272 1.79 14.88 -7.10
CA THR A 272 2.09 14.60 -8.49
C THR A 272 0.77 14.43 -9.22
N HIS A 273 0.30 15.49 -9.88
CA HIS A 273 -0.77 15.41 -10.87
C HIS A 273 -0.09 15.34 -12.24
N LEU A 274 -0.02 14.14 -12.82
CA LEU A 274 0.54 13.89 -14.15
C LEU A 274 -0.56 13.51 -15.13
#